data_AF-A0A0A0VCN6-F1
#
_entry.id   AF-A0A0A0VCN6-F1
#
_cell.length_a   1.000
_cell.length_b   1.000
_cell.length_c   1.000
_cell.angle_alpha   90.00
_cell.angle_beta   90.00
_cell.angle_gamma   90.00
#
_symmetry.space_group_name_H-M   'P 1'
#
loop_
_entity.id
_entity.type
_entity.pdbx_description
1 polymer ?
#
loop_
_entity_poly.entity_id
_entity_poly.type
_entity_poly.pdbx_seq_one_letter_code
_entity_poly.pdbx_strand_id
1 'polypeptide(L)' 'AAAAGVCTAIATANANAGLSGWYLSMYLHKEAWGRLGFFGYDLQDQCGATNVLSYQGDEGLPDELRGPNYPNYAMN' A
#
# COMPACT_ATOMS: atom_id res chain seq x y z
N ALA A 1 8.30 4.59 0.98
CA ALA A 1 7.41 3.89 0.04
C ALA A 1 7.05 4.73 -1.18
N ALA A 2 6.66 6.00 -1.03
CA ALA A 2 6.26 6.89 -2.12
C ALA A 2 7.12 6.79 -3.39
N ALA A 3 8.46 6.91 -3.29
CA ALA A 3 9.33 6.81 -4.47
C ALA A 3 9.22 5.46 -5.20
N ALA A 4 9.20 4.35 -4.46
CA ALA A 4 9.04 3.01 -5.05
C ALA A 4 7.69 2.87 -5.75
N GLY A 5 6.60 3.26 -5.07
CA GLY A 5 5.25 3.17 -5.64
C GLY A 5 5.06 4.05 -6.88
N VAL A 6 5.54 5.30 -6.85
CA VAL A 6 5.47 6.21 -8.01
C VAL A 6 6.30 5.68 -9.18
N CYS A 7 7.52 5.19 -8.94
CA CYS A 7 8.34 4.59 -10.01
C CYS A 7 7.65 3.37 -10.63
N THR A 8 7.05 2.49 -9.83
CA THR A 8 6.29 1.34 -10.33
C THR A 8 5.07 1.78 -11.14
N ALA A 9 4.31 2.78 -10.67
CA ALA A 9 3.17 3.33 -11.41
C ALA A 9 3.60 3.95 -12.75
N ILE A 10 4.70 4.73 -12.78
CA ILE A 10 5.24 5.30 -14.02
C ILE A 10 5.66 4.21 -15.00
N ALA A 11 6.34 3.15 -14.51
CA ALA A 11 6.81 2.06 -15.36
C ALA A 11 5.68 1.22 -15.96
N THR A 12 4.52 1.15 -15.29
CA THR A 12 3.41 0.26 -15.67
C THR A 12 2.17 0.97 -16.17
N ALA A 13 2.09 2.30 -15.99
CA ALA A 13 0.87 3.09 -16.18
C ALA A 13 -0.36 2.51 -15.45
N ASN A 14 -0.16 1.94 -14.26
CA ASN A 14 -1.22 1.35 -13.44
C ASN A 14 -1.03 1.71 -11.96
N ALA A 15 -1.99 2.41 -11.37
CA ALA A 15 -1.88 2.89 -9.99
C ALA A 15 -1.89 1.77 -8.94
N ASN A 16 -2.69 0.71 -9.14
CA ASN A 16 -2.67 -0.47 -8.26
C ASN A 16 -1.31 -1.20 -8.32
N ALA A 17 -0.64 -1.26 -9.47
CA ALA A 17 0.74 -1.75 -9.52
C ALA A 17 1.68 -0.85 -8.71
N GLY A 18 1.46 0.47 -8.74
CA GLY A 18 2.12 1.43 -7.85
C GLY A 18 1.90 1.13 -6.36
N LEU A 19 0.66 0.84 -5.95
CA LEU A 19 0.34 0.42 -4.57
C LEU A 19 1.08 -0.88 -4.18
N SER A 20 1.16 -1.87 -5.08
CA SER A 20 1.98 -3.07 -4.83
C SER A 20 3.45 -2.71 -4.59
N GLY A 21 4.00 -1.76 -5.36
CA GLY A 21 5.36 -1.25 -5.16
C GLY A 21 5.54 -0.50 -3.83
N TRP A 22 4.52 0.26 -3.40
CA TRP A 22 4.49 0.90 -2.08
C TRP A 22 4.61 -0.14 -0.96
N TYR A 23 3.72 -1.13 -0.94
CA TYR A 23 3.68 -2.12 0.15
C TYR A 23 4.89 -3.04 0.17
N LEU A 24 5.42 -3.45 -0.99
CA LEU A 24 6.68 -4.19 -1.07
C LEU A 24 7.84 -3.41 -0.44
N SER A 25 7.90 -2.09 -0.70
CA SER A 25 8.95 -1.25 -0.11
C SER A 25 8.86 -1.17 1.42
N MET A 26 7.66 -1.27 1.99
CA MET A 26 7.46 -1.27 3.44
C MET A 26 7.92 -2.58 4.07
N TYR A 27 7.65 -3.72 3.43
CA TYR A 27 8.16 -5.01 3.88
C TYR A 27 9.69 -5.04 3.85
N LEU A 28 10.29 -4.64 2.73
CA LEU A 28 11.75 -4.61 2.61
C LEU A 28 12.41 -3.65 3.60
N HIS A 29 11.81 -2.47 3.82
CA HIS A 29 12.31 -1.51 4.81
C HIS A 29 12.26 -2.09 6.23
N LYS A 30 11.15 -2.72 6.60
CA LYS A 30 10.97 -3.36 7.92
C LYS A 30 12.07 -4.39 8.19
N GLU A 31 12.32 -5.28 7.24
CA GLU A 31 13.33 -6.33 7.37
C GLU A 31 14.77 -5.79 7.27
N ALA A 32 15.01 -4.76 6.45
CA ALA A 32 16.34 -4.20 6.26
C ALA A 32 16.90 -3.52 7.52
N TRP A 33 16.05 -2.87 8.33
CA TRP A 33 16.49 -2.09 9.50
C TRP A 33 15.89 -2.54 10.83
N GLY A 34 15.12 -3.63 10.84
CA GLY A 34 14.46 -4.14 12.05
C GLY A 34 13.49 -3.15 12.69
N ARG A 35 13.00 -2.18 11.91
CA ARG A 35 12.03 -1.15 12.31
C ARG A 35 11.31 -0.60 11.09
N LEU A 36 10.19 0.07 11.30
CA LEU A 36 9.47 0.78 10.25
C LEU A 36 9.00 2.16 10.74
N GLY A 37 7.75 2.27 11.18
CA GLY A 37 7.16 3.52 11.69
C GLY A 37 6.80 3.46 13.17
N PHE A 38 5.87 4.34 13.58
CA PHE A 38 5.30 4.34 14.93
C PHE A 38 4.38 3.13 15.17
N PHE A 39 3.86 2.99 16.39
CA PHE A 39 2.96 1.89 16.74
C PHE A 39 1.66 1.91 15.93
N GLY A 40 1.43 0.88 15.11
CA GLY A 40 0.27 0.79 14.22
C GLY A 40 0.43 1.51 12.88
N TYR A 41 1.61 2.09 12.60
CA TYR A 41 1.92 2.72 11.31
C TYR A 41 1.66 1.77 10.13
N ASP A 42 2.02 0.49 10.28
CA ASP A 42 1.94 -0.50 9.21
C ASP A 42 0.61 -1.25 9.16
N LEU A 43 -0.45 -0.76 9.82
CA LEU A 43 -1.78 -1.40 9.73
C LEU A 43 -2.23 -1.53 8.27
N GLN A 44 -2.19 -0.43 7.51
CA GLN A 44 -2.53 -0.48 6.10
C GLN A 44 -1.49 -1.26 5.29
N ASP A 45 -0.21 -1.20 5.67
CA ASP A 45 0.85 -1.86 4.91
C ASP A 45 0.83 -3.39 5.05
N GLN A 46 0.45 -3.91 6.22
CA GLN A 46 0.30 -5.35 6.44
C GLN A 46 -0.94 -5.92 5.74
N CYS A 47 -2.07 -5.18 5.71
CA CYS A 47 -3.23 -5.53 4.88
C CYS A 47 -3.01 -5.20 3.39
N GLY A 48 -2.00 -4.39 3.07
CA GLY A 48 -1.83 -3.73 1.79
C GLY A 48 -1.77 -4.70 0.63
N ALA A 49 -0.76 -5.59 0.61
CA ALA A 49 -0.51 -6.49 -0.52
C ALA A 49 -1.71 -7.39 -0.87
N THR A 50 -2.43 -7.90 0.13
CA THR A 50 -3.62 -8.74 -0.11
C THR A 50 -4.80 -7.94 -0.65
N ASN A 51 -4.92 -6.65 -0.30
CA ASN A 51 -6.04 -5.80 -0.70
C ASN A 51 -5.77 -4.95 -1.96
N VAL A 52 -4.55 -4.95 -2.54
CA VAL A 52 -4.29 -4.19 -3.79
C VAL A 52 -5.13 -4.70 -4.96
N LEU A 53 -5.20 -6.02 -5.12
CA LEU A 53 -5.89 -6.69 -6.23
C LEU A 53 -7.09 -7.51 -5.76
N SER A 54 -7.52 -7.31 -4.51
CA SER A 54 -8.77 -7.88 -4.04
C SER A 54 -9.93 -7.32 -4.86
N TYR A 55 -10.98 -8.12 -4.97
CA TYR A 55 -12.26 -7.76 -5.55
C TYR A 55 -13.41 -7.98 -4.56
N GLN A 56 -13.09 -8.22 -3.27
CA GLN A 56 -14.08 -8.32 -2.21
C GLN A 56 -14.68 -6.95 -1.89
N GLY A 57 -15.89 -6.94 -1.30
CA GLY A 57 -16.73 -5.75 -1.20
C GLY A 57 -16.06 -4.51 -0.58
N ASP A 58 -15.41 -4.67 0.58
CA ASP A 58 -14.75 -3.58 1.32
C ASP A 58 -13.22 -3.56 1.19
N GLU A 59 -12.67 -4.37 0.28
CA GLU A 59 -11.24 -4.47 0.01
C GLU A 59 -10.88 -3.97 -1.41
N GLY A 60 -11.67 -4.33 -2.41
CA GLY A 60 -11.33 -4.12 -3.80
C GLY A 60 -11.71 -2.75 -4.33
N LEU A 61 -10.72 -1.89 -4.57
CA LEU A 61 -10.93 -0.59 -5.21
C LEU A 61 -9.69 -0.10 -5.98
N PRO A 62 -9.83 0.48 -7.19
CA PRO A 62 -8.75 1.19 -7.87
C PRO A 62 -8.19 2.32 -7.00
N ASP A 63 -6.87 2.52 -7.01
CA ASP A 63 -6.20 3.52 -6.14
C ASP A 63 -6.77 4.93 -6.35
N GLU A 64 -7.10 5.30 -7.58
CA GLU A 64 -7.70 6.58 -7.94
C GLU A 64 -9.05 6.86 -7.27
N LEU A 65 -9.74 5.79 -6.82
CA LEU A 65 -11.04 5.86 -6.14
C LEU A 65 -10.94 5.56 -4.63
N ARG A 66 -9.77 5.14 -4.15
CA ARG A 66 -9.52 5.03 -2.71
C ARG A 66 -9.43 6.44 -2.09
N GLY A 67 -9.36 6.47 -0.78
CA GLY A 67 -9.21 7.72 -0.04
C GLY A 67 -9.26 7.49 1.46
N PRO A 68 -9.39 8.57 2.25
CA PRO A 68 -9.34 8.51 3.70
C PRO A 68 -10.43 7.65 4.36
N ASN A 69 -11.49 7.26 3.63
CA ASN A 69 -12.55 6.40 4.13
C ASN A 69 -12.46 4.95 3.62
N TYR A 70 -11.42 4.60 2.85
CA TYR A 70 -11.14 3.20 2.53
C TYR A 70 -10.71 2.49 3.84
N PRO A 71 -11.25 1.29 4.18
CA PRO A 71 -11.18 0.77 5.55
C PRO A 71 -9.78 0.71 6.17
N ASN A 72 -8.77 0.29 5.41
CA ASN A 72 -7.41 0.21 5.93
C ASN A 72 -6.74 1.58 6.10
N TYR A 73 -7.20 2.62 5.39
CA TYR A 73 -6.58 3.96 5.34
C TYR A 73 -7.20 4.96 6.33
N ALA A 74 -8.22 4.53 7.09
CA ALA A 74 -9.04 5.42 7.90
C ALA A 74 -8.38 5.91 9.20
N MET A 75 -7.21 5.40 9.55
CA MET A 75 -6.56 5.68 10.83
C MET A 75 -5.13 6.23 10.67
N ASN A 76 -4.35 5.63 9.77
CA ASN A 76 -2.94 5.96 9.55
C ASN A 76 -2.59 5.72 8.09
#